data_AF-A0A7C7QD69-F1
#
_entry.id   AF-A0A7C7QD69-F1
#
_cell.length_a   1.000
_cell.length_b   1.000
_cell.length_c   1.000
_cell.angle_alpha   90.00
_cell.angle_beta   90.00
_cell.angle_gamma   90.00
#
_symmetry.space_group_name_H-M   'P 1'
#
loop_
_entity.id
_entity.type
_entity.pdbx_description
1 polymer ?
#
loop_
_entity_poly.entity_id
_entity_poly.type
_entity_poly.pdbx_seq_one_letter_code
_entity_poly.pdbx_strand_id
1 'polypeptide(L)' 'MHEFSAVTQMVELVLTEAQKQNAKKVLEVRVIVGKLSFLNPEQLRFAYKVLSEGTILEDSMLQIEEKEGV' A
#
# COMPACT_ATOMS: atom_id res chain seq x y z
N MET A 1 0.53 8.72 12.64
CA MET A 1 -0.84 8.17 12.68
C MET A 1 -1.53 8.31 11.32
N HIS A 2 -1.46 9.48 10.68
CA HIS A 2 -2.07 9.77 9.36
C HIS A 2 -1.63 8.80 8.24
N GLU A 3 -0.33 8.63 8.01
CA GLU A 3 0.24 7.76 6.95
C GLU A 3 -0.08 6.29 7.22
N PHE A 4 0.06 5.88 8.49
CA PHE A 4 -0.23 4.52 8.93
C PHE A 4 -1.69 4.16 8.64
N SER A 5 -2.63 5.06 8.95
CA SER A 5 -4.06 4.82 8.68
C SER A 5 -4.39 4.69 7.19
N ALA A 6 -3.69 5.43 6.31
CA ALA A 6 -3.87 5.32 4.88
C ALA A 6 -3.34 3.97 4.35
N VAL A 7 -2.17 3.54 4.81
CA VAL A 7 -1.57 2.27 4.41
C VAL A 7 -2.32 1.08 4.97
N THR A 8 -2.82 1.14 6.20
CA THR A 8 -3.67 0.08 6.78
C THR A 8 -4.89 -0.18 5.92
N GLN A 9 -5.64 0.88 5.58
CA GLN A 9 -6.82 0.76 4.72
C GLN A 9 -6.46 0.18 3.34
N MET A 10 -5.34 0.62 2.77
CA MET A 10 -4.85 0.11 1.48
C MET A 10 -4.50 -1.39 1.56
N VAL A 11 -3.75 -1.81 2.58
CA VAL A 11 -3.36 -3.21 2.78
C VAL A 11 -4.59 -4.09 2.96
N GLU A 12 -5.54 -3.67 3.80
CA GLU A 12 -6.81 -4.39 4.00
C GLU A 12 -7.61 -4.53 2.70
N LEU A 13 -7.67 -3.47 1.89
CA LEU A 13 -8.31 -3.50 0.57
C LEU A 13 -7.66 -4.52 -0.37
N VAL A 14 -6.33 -4.50 -0.45
CA VAL A 14 -5.58 -5.43 -1.31
C VAL A 14 -5.74 -6.87 -0.83
N LEU A 15 -5.65 -7.12 0.49
CA LEU A 15 -5.86 -8.45 1.07
C LEU A 15 -7.27 -8.98 0.79
N THR A 16 -8.29 -8.13 0.97
CA THR A 16 -9.68 -8.49 0.72
C THR A 16 -9.89 -8.88 -0.75
N GLU A 17 -9.34 -8.10 -1.68
CA GLU A 17 -9.49 -8.39 -3.11
C GLU A 17 -8.70 -9.63 -3.54
N ALA A 18 -7.47 -9.77 -3.03
CA ALA A 18 -6.65 -10.94 -3.27
C ALA A 18 -7.30 -12.23 -2.74
N GLN A 19 -7.96 -12.19 -1.58
CA GLN A 19 -8.73 -13.31 -1.05
C GLN A 19 -9.91 -13.69 -1.97
N LYS A 20 -10.68 -12.72 -2.47
CA LYS A 20 -11.77 -12.99 -3.41
C LYS A 20 -11.29 -13.68 -4.68
N GLN A 21 -10.10 -13.32 -5.14
CA GLN A 21 -9.47 -13.92 -6.32
C GLN A 21 -8.71 -15.22 -6.02
N ASN A 22 -8.74 -15.71 -4.77
CA ASN A 22 -7.96 -16.86 -4.31
C ASN A 22 -6.46 -16.74 -4.65
N ALA A 23 -5.93 -15.52 -4.60
CA ALA A 23 -4.54 -15.25 -4.90
C ALA A 23 -3.63 -15.85 -3.83
N LYS A 24 -2.58 -16.55 -4.25
CA LYS A 24 -1.60 -17.15 -3.34
C LYS A 24 -0.51 -16.17 -2.91
N LYS A 25 -0.27 -15.13 -3.71
CA LYS A 25 0.77 -14.12 -3.51
C LYS A 25 0.44 -12.86 -4.30
N VAL A 26 0.75 -11.69 -3.73
CA VAL A 26 0.76 -10.41 -4.45
C VAL A 26 2.19 -10.11 -4.87
N LEU A 27 2.40 -9.72 -6.13
CA LEU A 27 3.74 -9.41 -6.66
C LEU A 27 4.05 -7.92 -6.58
N GLU A 28 3.05 -7.08 -6.83
CA GLU A 28 3.22 -5.64 -6.94
C GLU A 28 1.94 -4.91 -6.52
N VAL A 29 2.10 -3.81 -5.81
CA VAL A 29 1.04 -2.84 -5.49
C VAL A 29 1.48 -1.48 -6.02
N ARG A 30 0.66 -0.90 -6.90
CA ARG A 30 0.88 0.44 -7.47
C ARG A 30 -0.10 1.42 -6.86
N VAL A 31 0.43 2.50 -6.32
CA VAL A 31 -0.34 3.53 -5.61
C VAL A 31 -0.01 4.89 -6.21
N ILE A 32 -1.06 5.65 -6.51
CA ILE A 32 -0.93 7.05 -6.91
C ILE A 32 -1.23 7.90 -5.68
N VAL A 33 -0.29 8.75 -5.31
CA VAL A 33 -0.39 9.68 -4.18
C VAL A 33 -0.47 11.09 -4.74
N GLY A 34 -1.55 11.81 -4.41
CA GLY A 34 -1.66 13.22 -4.80
C GLY A 34 -0.70 14.08 -4.00
N LYS A 35 0.03 15.01 -4.64
CA LYS A 35 0.98 15.90 -3.92
C LYS A 35 0.32 16.73 -2.81
N LEU A 36 -0.97 17.02 -2.95
CA LEU A 36 -1.77 17.76 -1.95
C LEU A 36 -2.18 16.92 -0.74
N SER A 37 -1.92 15.60 -0.74
CA SER A 37 -2.19 14.76 0.43
C SER A 37 -1.11 14.87 1.50
N PHE A 38 0.02 15.52 1.20
CA PHE A 38 1.18 15.69 2.08
C PHE A 38 1.66 14.36 2.73
N LEU A 39 1.42 13.23 2.06
CA LEU A 39 1.85 11.92 2.53
C LEU A 39 3.33 11.75 2.22
N ASN A 40 4.12 11.39 3.23
CA ASN A 40 5.54 11.14 3.05
C ASN A 40 5.76 9.73 2.45
N PRO A 41 6.34 9.61 1.24
CA PRO A 41 6.55 8.31 0.58
C PRO A 41 7.40 7.33 1.39
N GLU A 42 8.40 7.81 2.13
CA GLU A 42 9.25 6.96 2.96
C GLU A 42 8.48 6.37 4.15
N GLN A 43 7.59 7.17 4.75
CA GLN A 43 6.70 6.68 5.81
C GLN A 43 5.66 5.69 5.27
N LEU A 44 5.16 5.91 4.06
CA LEU A 44 4.27 4.96 3.39
C LEU A 44 4.96 3.62 3.15
N ARG A 45 6.20 3.62 2.65
CA ARG A 45 7.01 2.42 2.45
C ARG A 45 7.29 1.70 3.76
N PHE A 46 7.64 2.43 4.81
CA PHE A 46 7.87 1.86 6.13
C PHE A 46 6.60 1.20 6.69
N ALA A 47 5.48 1.93 6.70
CA ALA A 47 4.21 1.41 7.19
C ALA A 47 3.77 0.19 6.38
N TYR A 48 3.98 0.20 5.06
CA TYR A 48 3.63 -0.92 4.20
C TYR A 48 4.42 -2.16 4.54
N LYS A 49 5.73 -2.03 4.70
CA LYS A 49 6.61 -3.14 5.09
C LYS A 49 6.11 -3.78 6.39
N VAL A 50 5.86 -2.98 7.43
CA VAL A 50 5.38 -3.45 8.74
C VAL A 50 4.01 -4.13 8.64
N LEU A 51 3.08 -3.56 7.86
CA LEU A 51 1.72 -4.08 7.73
C LEU A 51 1.61 -5.29 6.78
N SER A 52 2.58 -5.45 5.87
CA SER A 52 2.64 -6.55 4.93
C SER A 52 3.23 -7.84 5.52
N GLU A 53 3.99 -7.72 6.61
CA GLU A 53 4.70 -8.83 7.25
C GLU A 53 3.72 -9.93 7.71
N GLY A 54 4.02 -11.19 7.39
CA GLY A 54 3.18 -12.34 7.72
C GLY A 54 1.93 -12.48 6.84
N THR A 55 1.83 -11.70 5.75
CA THR A 55 0.70 -11.76 4.82
C THR A 55 1.16 -12.12 3.40
N ILE A 56 0.21 -12.33 2.48
CA ILE A 56 0.50 -12.55 1.06
C ILE A 56 1.15 -11.34 0.34
N LEU A 57 1.31 -10.21 1.05
CA LEU A 57 1.96 -8.98 0.59
C LEU A 57 3.42 -8.85 1.03
N GLU A 58 3.93 -9.72 1.90
CA GLU A 58 5.24 -9.56 2.57
C GLU A 58 6.42 -9.33 1.59
N ASP A 59 6.41 -10.03 0.45
CA ASP A 59 7.45 -9.91 -0.59
C ASP A 59 7.05 -9.01 -1.77
N SER A 60 5.93 -8.30 -1.65
CA SER A 60 5.37 -7.56 -2.78
C SER A 60 6.03 -6.19 -2.95
N MET A 61 6.21 -5.77 -4.20
CA MET A 61 6.83 -4.49 -4.52
C MET A 61 5.81 -3.36 -4.41
N LEU A 62 6.08 -2.38 -3.55
CA LEU A 62 5.29 -1.15 -3.50
C LEU A 62 5.87 -0.08 -4.44
N GLN A 63 5.11 0.27 -5.47
CA GLN A 63 5.38 1.41 -6.36
C GLN A 63 4.49 2.57 -6.00
N ILE A 64 5.09 3.73 -5.76
CA ILE A 64 4.40 4.98 -5.41
C ILE A 64 4.68 5.99 -6.51
N GLU A 65 3.61 6.47 -7.15
CA GLU A 65 3.65 7.55 -8.14
C GLU A 65 3.04 8.81 -7.53
N GLU A 66 3.76 9.94 -7.58
CA GLU A 66 3.22 11.22 -7.12
C GLU A 66 2.54 11.96 -8.26
N LYS A 67 1.27 12.34 -8.06
CA LYS A 67 0.46 13.05 -9.06
C LYS A 67 0.14 14.47 -8.61
N GLU A 68 0.26 15.42 -9.53
CA GLU A 68 -0.12 16.82 -9.28
C GLU A 68 -1.63 16.99 -9.17
N GLY A 69 -2.06 17.97 -8.37
CA GLY A 69 -3.47 18.37 -8.34
C GLY A 69 -3.88 19.00 -9.67
N VAL A 70 -5.09 18.68 -10.15
CA VAL A 70 -5.73 19.33 -11.30
C VAL A 70 -6.70 20.41 -10.83
#